data_AF-M0NMR0-F1
#
_entry.id   AF-M0NMR0-F1
#
_cell.length_a   1.000
_cell.length_b   1.000
_cell.length_c   1.000
_cell.angle_alpha   90.00
_cell.angle_beta   90.00
_cell.angle_gamma   90.00
#
_symmetry.space_group_name_H-M   'P 1'
#
loop_
_entity.id
_entity.type
_entity.pdbx_description
1 polymer ?
#
loop_
_entity_poly.entity_id
_entity_poly.type
_entity_poly.pdbx_seq_one_letter_code
_entity_poly.pdbx_strand_id
1 'polypeptide(L)' 'MFPAPLRLFFVAVPLLVAGGALAMAAFPRRMTRWQTRGPDGTTQRIEPNGTRLLLMRVMGVAVAGLALLMLFTAFAVFP' A
#
# COMPACT_ATOMS: atom_id res chain seq x y z
N MET A 1 -3.62 -9.00 29.87
CA MET A 1 -3.07 -7.64 29.63
C MET A 1 -1.65 -7.79 29.10
N PHE A 2 -1.43 -7.60 27.80
CA PHE A 2 -0.08 -7.68 27.22
C PHE A 2 0.84 -6.57 27.79
N PRO A 3 2.15 -6.80 27.89
CA PRO A 3 3.08 -5.77 28.31
C PRO A 3 3.01 -4.57 27.36
N ALA A 4 3.12 -3.35 27.89
CA ALA A 4 3.04 -2.09 27.16
C ALA A 4 3.80 -2.05 25.80
N PRO A 5 5.04 -2.57 25.68
CA PRO A 5 5.73 -2.61 24.39
C PRO A 5 5.07 -3.52 23.34
N LEU A 6 4.44 -4.63 23.75
CA LEU A 6 3.72 -5.51 22.83
C LEU A 6 2.46 -4.83 22.28
N ARG A 7 1.69 -4.14 23.14
CA ARG A 7 0.52 -3.34 22.69
C ARG A 7 0.91 -2.28 21.66
N LEU A 8 2.04 -1.60 21.87
CA LEU A 8 2.57 -0.61 20.95
C LEU A 8 2.90 -1.21 19.58
N PHE A 9 3.45 -2.42 19.53
CA PHE A 9 3.71 -3.12 18.27
C PHE A 9 2.42 -3.43 17.49
N PHE A 10 1.39 -3.95 18.17
CA PHE A 10 0.09 -4.25 17.55
C PHE A 10 -0.68 -3.01 17.07
N VAL A 11 -0.30 -1.82 17.54
CA VAL A 11 -0.88 -0.55 17.06
C VAL A 11 -0.02 0.07 15.95
N ALA A 12 1.30 0.12 16.15
CA ALA A 12 2.23 0.76 15.23
C ALA A 12 2.29 0.03 13.89
N VAL A 13 2.30 -1.31 13.88
CA VAL A 13 2.43 -2.09 12.64
C VAL A 13 1.22 -1.89 11.71
N PRO A 14 -0.04 -2.07 12.15
CA PRO A 14 -1.19 -1.84 11.28
C PRO A 14 -1.30 -0.40 10.78
N LEU A 15 -0.94 0.59 11.61
CA LEU A 15 -0.92 1.99 11.19
C LEU A 15 0.13 2.25 10.11
N LEU A 16 1.33 1.67 10.26
CA LEU A 16 2.40 1.79 9.28
C LEU A 16 2.01 1.11 7.95
N VAL A 17 1.38 -0.06 8.02
CA VAL A 17 0.85 -0.78 6.86
C VAL A 17 -0.27 0.03 6.19
N ALA A 18 -1.22 0.56 6.95
CA ALA A 18 -2.31 1.38 6.42
C ALA A 18 -1.78 2.65 5.74
N GLY A 19 -0.83 3.35 6.38
CA GLY A 19 -0.18 4.53 5.81
C GLY A 19 0.61 4.22 4.54
N GLY A 20 1.42 3.16 4.56
CA GLY A 20 2.20 2.72 3.39
C GLY A 20 1.31 2.28 2.22
N ALA A 21 0.24 1.53 2.49
CA ALA A 21 -0.72 1.09 1.49
C ALA A 21 -1.50 2.27 0.89
N LEU A 22 -1.91 3.26 1.69
CA LEU A 22 -2.51 4.50 1.19
C LEU A 22 -1.53 5.30 0.34
N ALA A 23 -0.28 5.43 0.76
CA ALA A 23 0.73 6.14 -0.01
C ALA A 23 0.97 5.49 -1.39
N MET A 24 1.04 4.17 -1.44
CA MET A 24 1.13 3.43 -2.71
C MET A 24 -0.14 3.56 -3.56
N ALA A 25 -1.32 3.58 -2.96
CA ALA A 25 -2.58 3.81 -3.66
C ALA A 25 -2.71 5.25 -4.20
N ALA A 26 -2.21 6.25 -3.48
CA ALA A 26 -2.24 7.65 -3.91
C ALA A 26 -1.32 7.88 -5.13
N PHE A 27 -0.13 7.28 -5.14
CA PHE A 27 0.93 7.59 -6.12
C PHE A 27 1.42 6.42 -7.00
N PRO A 28 0.56 5.55 -7.58
CA PRO A 28 1.04 4.45 -8.42
C PRO A 28 1.74 4.96 -9.69
N ARG A 29 1.31 6.11 -10.23
CA ARG A 29 1.77 6.65 -11.52
C ARG A 29 3.25 7.03 -11.54
N ARG A 30 3.82 7.45 -10.41
CA ARG A 30 5.21 7.91 -10.35
C ARG A 30 6.21 6.74 -10.33
N MET A 31 5.81 5.59 -9.77
CA MET A 31 6.68 4.41 -9.65
C MET A 31 6.69 3.51 -10.89
N THR A 32 5.67 3.56 -11.74
CA THR A 32 5.53 2.65 -12.88
C THR A 32 5.83 3.28 -14.24
N ARG A 33 6.32 4.53 -14.29
CA ARG A 33 6.80 5.13 -15.54
C ARG A 33 8.22 4.65 -15.80
N TRP A 34 8.35 3.69 -16.70
CA TRP A 34 9.64 3.21 -17.18
C TRP A 34 9.86 3.73 -18.61
N GLN A 35 10.99 4.40 -18.84
CA GLN A 35 11.45 4.71 -20.19
C GLN A 35 12.35 3.56 -20.63
N THR A 36 11.90 2.76 -21.59
CA THR A 36 12.70 1.69 -22.17
C THR A 36 13.32 2.21 -23.46
N ARG A 37 14.65 2.09 -23.57
CA ARG A 37 15.37 2.42 -24.80
C ARG A 37 15.29 1.21 -25.73
N GLY A 38 14.60 1.37 -26.86
CA GLY A 38 14.50 0.32 -27.87
C GLY A 38 15.83 0.11 -28.61
N PRO A 39 16.02 -1.05 -29.26
CA PRO A 39 17.22 -1.36 -30.06
C PRO A 39 17.48 -0.32 -31.15
N ASP A 40 16.42 0.31 -31.66
CA ASP A 40 16.47 1.31 -32.74
C ASP A 40 16.80 2.73 -32.26
N GLY A 41 17.25 2.90 -31.01
CA GLY A 41 17.58 4.21 -30.43
C GLY A 41 16.36 5.06 -30.04
N THR A 42 15.14 4.57 -30.26
CA THR A 42 13.90 5.23 -29.88
C THR A 42 13.59 5.02 -28.40
N THR A 43 13.25 6.10 -27.69
CA THR A 43 12.82 6.04 -26.29
C THR A 43 11.31 5.75 -26.26
N GLN A 44 10.93 4.51 -26.02
CA GLN A 44 9.52 4.17 -25.80
C GLN A 44 9.15 4.38 -24.33
N ARG A 45 8.13 5.20 -24.10
CA ARG A 45 7.53 5.36 -22.78
C ARG A 45 6.51 4.25 -22.59
N ILE A 46 6.85 3.25 -21.77
CA ILE A 46 5.88 2.22 -21.37
C ILE A 46 4.98 2.85 -20.32
N GLU A 47 3.84 3.39 -20.75
CA GLU A 47 2.78 3.80 -19.83
C GLU A 47 1.98 2.55 -19.42
N PRO A 48 1.85 2.27 -18.11
CA PRO A 48 0.98 1.20 -17.64
C PRO A 48 -0.46 1.49 -18.04
N ASN A 49 -1.17 0.47 -18.54
CA ASN A 49 -2.60 0.56 -18.86
C ASN A 49 -3.39 1.17 -17.68
N GLY A 50 -4.29 2.11 -17.96
CA GLY A 50 -5.09 2.82 -16.95
C GLY A 50 -5.85 1.88 -16.01
N THR A 51 -6.32 0.74 -16.52
CA THR A 51 -6.99 -0.31 -15.72
C THR A 51 -6.05 -0.94 -14.69
N ARG A 52 -4.78 -1.18 -15.03
CA ARG A 52 -3.77 -1.73 -14.11
C ARG A 52 -3.46 -0.75 -12.98
N LEU A 53 -3.43 0.54 -13.31
CA LEU A 53 -3.23 1.60 -12.33
C LEU A 53 -4.41 1.71 -11.36
N LEU A 54 -5.64 1.64 -11.88
CA LEU A 54 -6.86 1.63 -11.05
C LEU A 54 -6.85 0.43 -10.08
N LEU A 55 -6.52 -0.76 -10.60
CA LEU A 55 -6.41 -1.99 -9.79
C LEU A 55 -5.39 -1.86 -8.65
N MET A 56 -4.22 -1.28 -8.92
CA MET A 56 -3.21 -1.04 -7.87
C MET A 56 -3.73 -0.12 -6.77
N ARG A 57 -4.51 0.91 -7.12
CA ARG A 57 -5.13 1.79 -6.11
C ARG A 57 -6.14 1.05 -5.27
N VAL A 58 -7.03 0.30 -5.92
CA VAL A 58 -8.08 -0.49 -5.23
C VAL A 58 -7.45 -1.49 -4.28
N MET A 59 -6.40 -2.21 -4.71
CA MET A 59 -5.68 -3.15 -3.86
C MET A 59 -5.03 -2.45 -2.65
N GLY A 60 -4.38 -1.29 -2.85
CA GLY A 60 -3.81 -0.54 -1.73
C GLY A 60 -4.86 -0.06 -0.73
N VAL A 61 -6.02 0.40 -1.20
CA VAL A 61 -7.15 0.79 -0.33
C VAL A 61 -7.72 -0.42 0.41
N ALA A 62 -7.90 -1.56 -0.25
CA ALA A 62 -8.38 -2.78 0.37
C ALA A 62 -7.43 -3.28 1.48
N VAL A 63 -6.13 -3.26 1.22
CA VAL A 63 -5.10 -3.64 2.21
C VAL A 63 -5.11 -2.67 3.40
N ALA A 64 -5.23 -1.36 3.17
CA ALA A 64 -5.36 -0.39 4.24
C ALA A 64 -6.62 -0.62 5.10
N GLY A 65 -7.75 -0.93 4.46
CA GLY A 65 -8.99 -1.28 5.15
C GLY A 65 -8.84 -2.53 6.03
N LEU A 66 -8.21 -3.58 5.51
CA LEU A 66 -7.92 -4.81 6.28
C LEU A 66 -6.97 -4.54 7.45
N ALA A 67 -5.95 -3.71 7.27
CA ALA A 67 -5.03 -3.35 8.34
C ALA A 67 -5.75 -2.60 9.47
N LEU A 68 -6.64 -1.65 9.12
CA LEU A 68 -7.47 -0.95 10.12
C LEU A 68 -8.48 -1.87 10.80
N LEU A 69 -9.07 -2.82 10.06
CA LEU A 69 -9.94 -3.85 10.63
C LEU A 69 -9.18 -4.68 11.66
N MET A 70 -7.97 -5.13 11.33
CA MET A 70 -7.12 -5.89 12.26
C MET A 70 -6.79 -5.08 13.52
N LEU A 71 -6.45 -3.79 13.37
CA LEU A 71 -6.23 -2.88 14.49
C LEU A 71 -7.45 -2.79 15.39
N PHE A 72 -8.64 -2.60 14.81
CA PHE A 72 -9.89 -2.55 15.55
C PHE A 72 -10.16 -3.87 16.29
N THR A 73 -9.98 -5.02 15.63
CA THR A 73 -10.17 -6.33 16.27
C THR A 73 -9.17 -6.57 17.41
N ALA A 74 -7.94 -6.09 17.29
CA ALA A 74 -6.95 -6.17 18.37
C ALA A 74 -7.42 -5.41 19.62
N PHE A 75 -8.00 -4.21 19.45
CA PHE A 75 -8.58 -3.44 20.56
C PHE A 75 -9.88 -4.07 21.11
N ALA A 76 -10.72 -4.64 20.25
CA ALA A 76 -12.01 -5.18 20.66
C ALA A 76 -11.91 -6.54 21.38
N VAL A 77 -10.94 -7.37 20.98
CA VAL A 77 -10.76 -8.74 21.51
C VAL A 77 -9.74 -8.79 22.66
N PHE A 78 -8.72 -7.92 22.64
CA PHE A 78 -7.68 -7.87 23.68
C PHE A 78 -7.65 -6.50 24.39
N PRO A 79 -8.52 -6.27 25.39
CA PRO A 79 -8.47 -5.07 26.23
C PRO A 79 -7.20 -5.00 27.11
#